data_AF-A0A1I1PXH5-F1
#
_entry.id   AF-A0A1I1PXH5-F1
#
_cell.length_a   1.000
_cell.length_b   1.000
_cell.length_c   1.000
_cell.angle_alpha   90.00
_cell.angle_beta   90.00
_cell.angle_gamma   90.00
#
_symmetry.space_group_name_H-M   'P 1'
#
loop_
_entity.id
_entity.type
_entity.pdbx_description
1 polymer ?
#
loop_
_entity_poly.entity_id
_entity_poly.type
_entity_poly.pdbx_seq_one_letter_code
_entity_poly.pdbx_strand_id
1 'polypeptide(L)'
;MGSINAMASDMYQRELMGRSYIEEANIDLICVGRARGNNLLPTPQLERDTNMRNIRKYTAAIQDKLDKARQLFVTDEAKRMFAEYTTVAASYDTELTRALALADKEGLASRSEALTLALAATRKHANVLDDLLSNHRSRNRRGPG
;
A
#
# COMPACT_ATOMS: atom_id res chain seq x y z
N MET A 1 -34.92 -2.81 -25.55
CA MET A 1 -34.36 -1.90 -24.53
C MET A 1 -33.66 -2.70 -23.41
N GLY A 2 -32.51 -3.35 -23.70
CA GLY A 2 -31.82 -4.21 -22.73
C GLY A 2 -30.29 -4.11 -22.69
N SER A 3 -29.65 -3.52 -23.70
CA SER A 3 -28.18 -3.48 -23.80
C SER A 3 -27.53 -2.45 -22.87
N ILE A 4 -28.16 -1.29 -22.66
CA ILE A 4 -27.64 -0.22 -21.78
C ILE A 4 -27.61 -0.70 -20.32
N ASN A 5 -28.61 -1.48 -19.89
CA ASN A 5 -28.71 -1.97 -18.52
C ASN A 5 -27.68 -3.09 -18.23
N ALA A 6 -27.43 -3.96 -19.21
CA ALA A 6 -26.41 -5.01 -19.12
C ALA A 6 -24.98 -4.43 -19.13
N MET A 7 -24.72 -3.42 -19.97
CA MET A 7 -23.42 -2.75 -20.03
C MET A 7 -23.10 -1.98 -18.75
N ALA A 8 -24.10 -1.27 -18.19
CA ALA A 8 -23.95 -0.58 -16.91
C ALA A 8 -23.69 -1.56 -15.76
N SER A 9 -24.33 -2.73 -15.78
CA SER A 9 -24.14 -3.78 -14.79
C SER A 9 -22.75 -4.41 -14.87
N ASP A 10 -22.23 -4.71 -16.07
CA ASP A 10 -20.87 -5.24 -16.26
C ASP A 10 -19.80 -4.24 -15.82
N MET A 11 -19.96 -2.95 -16.14
CA MET A 11 -19.07 -1.89 -15.65
C MET A 11 -19.07 -1.81 -14.12
N TYR A 12 -20.25 -1.84 -13.50
CA TYR A 12 -20.38 -1.81 -12.04
C TYR A 12 -19.72 -3.01 -11.36
N GLN A 13 -19.90 -4.22 -11.91
CA GLN A 13 -19.27 -5.43 -11.39
C GLN A 13 -17.74 -5.39 -11.49
N ARG A 14 -17.20 -4.88 -12.61
CA ARG A 14 -15.75 -4.70 -12.78
C ARG A 14 -15.20 -3.67 -11.80
N GLU A 15 -15.88 -2.56 -11.59
CA GLU A 15 -15.48 -1.57 -10.61
C GLU A 15 -15.53 -2.10 -9.18
N LEU A 16 -16.55 -2.90 -8.83
CA LEU A 16 -16.65 -3.53 -7.51
C LEU A 16 -15.49 -4.49 -7.26
N MET A 17 -15.15 -5.31 -8.26
CA MET A 17 -14.01 -6.24 -8.20
C MET A 17 -12.67 -5.48 -8.11
N GLY A 18 -12.50 -4.41 -8.91
CA GLY A 18 -11.32 -3.55 -8.86
C GLY A 18 -11.14 -2.90 -7.48
N ARG A 19 -12.24 -2.46 -6.85
CA ARG A 19 -12.24 -1.93 -5.48
C ARG A 19 -11.82 -2.97 -4.46
N SER A 20 -12.31 -4.21 -4.57
CA SER A 20 -11.90 -5.31 -3.67
C SER A 20 -10.38 -5.49 -3.67
N TYR A 21 -9.76 -5.54 -4.86
CA TYR A 21 -8.31 -5.65 -4.96
C TYR A 21 -7.57 -4.46 -4.34
N ILE A 22 -8.08 -3.23 -4.51
CA ILE A 22 -7.51 -2.03 -3.87
C ILE A 22 -7.60 -2.12 -2.34
N GLU A 23 -8.73 -2.57 -1.80
CA GLU A 23 -8.91 -2.70 -0.35
C GLU A 23 -7.99 -3.77 0.24
N GLU A 24 -7.86 -4.91 -0.42
CA GLU A 24 -6.93 -5.95 -0.03
C GLU A 24 -5.46 -5.51 -0.13
N ALA A 25 -5.11 -4.73 -1.16
CA ALA A 25 -3.78 -4.14 -1.28
C ALA A 25 -3.50 -3.18 -0.11
N ASN A 26 -4.49 -2.42 0.35
CA ASN A 26 -4.32 -1.54 1.50
C ASN A 26 -4.11 -2.33 2.81
N ILE A 27 -4.82 -3.44 2.98
CA ILE A 27 -4.60 -4.36 4.11
C ILE A 27 -3.15 -4.86 4.11
N ASP A 28 -2.63 -5.27 2.94
CA ASP A 28 -1.24 -5.72 2.83
C ASP A 28 -0.24 -4.59 3.13
N LEU A 29 -0.52 -3.33 2.74
CA LEU A 29 0.30 -2.17 3.09
C LEU A 29 0.41 -1.99 4.61
N ILE A 30 -0.70 -2.14 5.32
CA ILE A 30 -0.73 -2.12 6.80
C ILE A 30 0.11 -3.28 7.35
N CYS A 31 0.02 -4.47 6.76
CA CYS A 31 0.82 -5.63 7.15
C CYS A 31 2.33 -5.40 6.94
N VAL A 32 2.75 -4.74 5.85
CA VAL A 32 4.16 -4.30 5.68
C VAL A 32 4.57 -3.37 6.83
N GLY A 33 3.74 -2.37 7.14
CA GLY A 33 4.00 -1.43 8.23
C GLY A 33 4.19 -2.11 9.59
N ARG A 34 3.37 -3.13 9.90
CA ARG A 34 3.49 -3.97 11.11
C ARG A 34 4.76 -4.80 11.11
N ALA A 35 5.06 -5.50 10.03
CA ALA A 35 6.27 -6.33 9.91
C ALA A 35 7.55 -5.48 10.05
N ARG A 36 7.58 -4.29 9.44
CA ARG A 36 8.67 -3.31 9.64
C ARG A 36 8.79 -2.90 11.11
N GLY A 37 7.67 -2.56 11.77
CA GLY A 37 7.67 -2.20 13.19
C GLY A 37 8.27 -3.30 14.06
N ASN A 38 7.87 -4.56 13.82
CA ASN A 38 8.39 -5.72 14.53
C ASN A 38 9.88 -5.95 14.24
N ASN A 39 10.35 -5.68 13.03
CA ASN A 39 11.77 -5.81 12.67
C ASN A 39 12.67 -4.81 13.44
N LEU A 40 12.09 -3.74 13.99
CA LEU A 40 12.80 -2.73 14.78
C LEU A 40 12.81 -3.05 16.28
N LEU A 41 12.17 -4.15 16.72
CA LEU A 41 12.16 -4.58 18.11
C LEU A 41 13.39 -5.45 18.42
N PRO A 42 13.98 -5.36 19.63
CA PRO A 42 15.09 -6.22 20.08
C PRO A 42 14.68 -7.70 20.11
N THR A 43 14.74 -8.36 18.96
CA THR A 43 14.24 -9.72 18.73
C THR A 43 15.35 -10.62 18.19
N PRO A 44 15.24 -11.94 18.41
CA PRO A 44 16.15 -12.91 17.81
C PRO A 44 16.23 -12.78 16.28
N GLN A 45 17.39 -13.15 15.70
CA GLN A 45 17.61 -13.04 14.26
C GLN A 45 16.54 -13.79 13.43
N LEU A 46 16.09 -14.95 13.92
CA LEU A 46 15.02 -15.73 13.27
C LEU A 46 13.71 -14.95 13.13
N GLU A 47 13.35 -14.15 14.13
CA GLU A 47 12.14 -13.30 14.08
C GLU A 47 12.33 -12.14 13.10
N ARG A 48 13.52 -11.54 13.06
CA ARG A 48 13.86 -10.50 12.06
C ARG A 48 13.79 -11.04 10.64
N ASP A 49 14.37 -12.21 10.38
CA ASP A 49 14.30 -12.84 9.07
C ASP A 49 12.84 -13.15 8.68
N THR A 50 12.01 -13.54 9.64
CA THR A 50 10.56 -13.73 9.44
C THR A 50 9.87 -12.43 9.08
N ASN A 51 10.16 -11.34 9.80
CA ASN A 51 9.61 -10.02 9.49
C ASN A 51 10.05 -9.52 8.11
N MET A 52 11.31 -9.74 7.72
CA MET A 52 11.83 -9.42 6.39
C MET A 52 11.13 -10.23 5.29
N ARG A 53 10.89 -11.53 5.50
CA ARG A 53 10.09 -12.35 4.58
C ARG A 53 8.65 -11.84 4.47
N ASN A 54 8.04 -11.44 5.58
CA ASN A 54 6.70 -10.88 5.60
C ASN A 54 6.62 -9.56 4.83
N ILE A 55 7.57 -8.64 5.02
CA ILE A 55 7.67 -7.40 4.24
C ILE A 55 7.67 -7.71 2.74
N ARG A 56 8.56 -8.59 2.29
CA ARG A 56 8.65 -8.98 0.87
C ARG A 56 7.37 -9.61 0.35
N LYS A 57 6.77 -10.52 1.12
CA LYS A 57 5.51 -11.20 0.78
C LYS A 57 4.39 -10.20 0.57
N TYR A 58 4.17 -9.30 1.53
CA TYR A 58 3.08 -8.33 1.45
C TYR A 58 3.33 -7.28 0.37
N THR A 59 4.56 -6.80 0.18
CA THR A 59 4.89 -5.89 -0.94
C THR A 59 4.59 -6.53 -2.29
N ALA A 60 4.95 -7.80 -2.50
CA ALA A 60 4.62 -8.50 -3.74
C ALA A 60 3.11 -8.68 -3.92
N ALA A 61 2.39 -8.96 -2.83
CA ALA A 61 0.93 -9.13 -2.85
C ALA A 61 0.19 -7.80 -3.16
N ILE A 62 0.71 -6.66 -2.70
CA ILE A 62 0.21 -5.33 -3.07
C ILE A 62 0.33 -5.13 -4.58
N GLN A 63 1.51 -5.39 -5.14
CA GLN A 63 1.76 -5.20 -6.57
C GLN A 63 0.82 -6.06 -7.43
N ASP A 64 0.69 -7.34 -7.12
CA ASP A 64 -0.21 -8.27 -7.83
C ASP A 64 -1.67 -7.79 -7.80
N LYS A 65 -2.16 -7.35 -6.64
CA LYS A 65 -3.52 -6.84 -6.49
C LYS A 65 -3.75 -5.55 -7.26
N LEU A 66 -2.78 -4.63 -7.23
CA LEU A 66 -2.90 -3.37 -7.97
C LEU A 66 -2.82 -3.57 -9.48
N ASP A 67 -2.05 -4.54 -9.96
CA ASP A 67 -2.02 -4.89 -11.38
C ASP A 67 -3.36 -5.49 -11.83
N LYS A 68 -3.97 -6.37 -11.01
CA LYS A 68 -5.33 -6.88 -11.23
C LYS A 68 -6.38 -5.77 -11.20
N ALA A 69 -6.30 -4.87 -10.22
CA ALA A 69 -7.20 -3.72 -10.10
C ALA A 69 -7.10 -2.81 -11.34
N ARG A 70 -5.88 -2.47 -11.77
CA ARG A 70 -5.63 -1.55 -12.90
C ARG A 70 -6.32 -2.00 -14.18
N GLN A 71 -6.42 -3.29 -14.43
CA GLN A 71 -7.10 -3.85 -15.62
C GLN A 71 -8.62 -3.63 -15.60
N LEU A 72 -9.20 -3.38 -14.43
CA LEU A 72 -10.65 -3.23 -14.22
C LEU A 72 -11.11 -1.77 -14.20
N PHE A 73 -10.18 -0.81 -14.12
CA PHE A 73 -10.48 0.62 -14.08
C PHE A 73 -10.20 1.30 -15.44
N VAL A 74 -11.23 1.93 -16.01
CA VAL A 74 -11.14 2.60 -17.32
C VAL A 74 -11.23 4.13 -17.26
N THR A 75 -11.58 4.69 -16.10
CA THR A 75 -11.78 6.15 -15.93
C THR A 75 -10.45 6.89 -15.79
N ASP A 76 -10.44 8.17 -16.22
CA ASP A 76 -9.24 9.00 -16.12
C ASP A 76 -8.85 9.30 -14.66
N GLU A 77 -9.83 9.38 -13.76
CA GLU A 77 -9.58 9.53 -12.33
C GLU A 77 -8.81 8.33 -11.77
N ALA A 78 -9.24 7.11 -12.09
CA ALA A 78 -8.55 5.91 -11.61
C ALA A 78 -7.14 5.80 -12.19
N LYS A 79 -6.94 6.13 -13.47
CA LYS A 79 -5.60 6.19 -14.10
C LYS A 79 -4.68 7.17 -13.38
N ARG A 80 -5.18 8.36 -13.01
CA ARG A 80 -4.42 9.35 -12.23
C ARG A 80 -4.04 8.82 -10.86
N MET A 81 -4.98 8.18 -10.15
CA MET A 81 -4.69 7.57 -8.86
C MET A 81 -3.59 6.50 -8.97
N PHE A 82 -3.62 5.62 -9.99
CA PHE A 82 -2.57 4.61 -10.17
C PHE A 82 -1.22 5.23 -10.52
N ALA A 83 -1.18 6.32 -11.29
CA ALA A 83 0.05 7.04 -11.61
C ALA A 83 0.66 7.72 -10.36
N GLU A 84 -0.19 8.35 -9.54
CA GLU A 84 0.22 8.95 -8.28
C GLU A 84 0.71 7.89 -7.29
N TYR A 85 -0.04 6.79 -7.15
CA TYR A 85 0.37 5.64 -6.34
C TYR A 85 1.75 5.13 -6.75
N THR A 86 1.97 4.91 -8.05
CA THR A 86 3.25 4.40 -8.57
C THR A 86 4.41 5.32 -8.20
N THR A 87 4.20 6.63 -8.31
CA THR A 87 5.20 7.65 -7.96
C THR A 87 5.54 7.61 -6.46
N VAL A 88 4.52 7.62 -5.60
CA VAL A 88 4.71 7.61 -4.14
C VAL A 88 5.27 6.26 -3.67
N ALA A 89 4.89 5.15 -4.30
CA ALA A 89 5.35 3.81 -3.97
C ALA A 89 6.85 3.65 -4.20
N ALA A 90 7.41 4.25 -5.25
CA ALA A 90 8.85 4.26 -5.49
C ALA A 90 9.62 4.98 -4.36
N SER A 91 9.12 6.12 -3.88
CA SER A 91 9.70 6.82 -2.73
C SER A 91 9.54 6.02 -1.44
N TYR A 92 8.38 5.40 -1.23
CA TYR A 92 8.14 4.51 -0.09
C TYR A 92 9.14 3.35 -0.04
N ASP A 93 9.35 2.64 -1.17
CA ASP A 93 10.24 1.49 -1.25
C ASP A 93 11.71 1.88 -1.01
N THR A 94 12.12 3.03 -1.55
CA THR A 94 13.45 3.59 -1.33
C THR A 94 13.70 3.85 0.16
N GLU A 95 12.78 4.55 0.83
CA GLU A 95 12.94 4.89 2.25
C GLU A 95 12.77 3.69 3.18
N LEU A 96 11.88 2.75 2.83
CA LEU A 96 11.73 1.48 3.54
C LEU A 96 13.02 0.67 3.49
N THR A 97 13.60 0.51 2.32
CA THR A 97 14.87 -0.21 2.12
C THR A 97 16.00 0.44 2.89
N ARG A 98 16.09 1.78 2.83
CA ARG A 98 17.05 2.56 3.61
C ARG A 98 16.88 2.34 5.11
N ALA A 99 15.66 2.43 5.62
CA ALA A 99 15.38 2.25 7.04
C ALA A 99 15.75 0.85 7.54
N LEU A 100 15.44 -0.19 6.76
CA LEU A 100 15.78 -1.58 7.10
C LEU A 100 17.30 -1.80 7.11
N ALA A 101 18.03 -1.24 6.13
CA ALA A 101 19.48 -1.34 6.06
C ALA A 101 20.18 -0.60 7.21
N LEU A 102 19.67 0.57 7.62
CA LEU A 102 20.20 1.31 8.76
C LEU A 102 19.94 0.57 10.08
N ALA A 103 18.73 0.04 10.26
CA ALA A 103 18.37 -0.72 11.46
C ALA A 103 19.21 -1.99 11.64
N ASP A 104 19.59 -2.66 10.55
CA ASP A 104 20.46 -3.83 10.58
C ASP A 104 21.90 -3.46 10.97
N LYS A 105 22.41 -2.32 10.50
CA LYS A 105 23.78 -1.84 10.74
C LYS A 105 24.00 -1.24 12.13
N GLU A 106 23.05 -0.43 12.62
CA GLU A 106 23.25 0.38 13.84
C GLU A 106 22.98 -0.39 15.15
N GLY A 107 22.34 -1.56 15.04
CA GLY A 107 21.85 -2.31 16.18
C GLY A 107 20.61 -1.67 16.79
N LEU A 108 19.64 -2.49 17.18
CA LEU A 108 18.27 -2.06 17.54
C LEU A 108 18.17 -1.17 18.79
N ALA A 109 19.24 -1.10 19.58
CA ALA A 109 19.35 -0.25 20.77
C ALA A 109 19.72 1.20 20.45
N SER A 110 20.22 1.47 19.24
CA SER A 110 20.58 2.81 18.77
C SER A 110 19.62 3.24 17.67
N ARG A 111 19.22 4.50 17.69
CA ARG A 111 18.52 5.14 16.57
C ARG A 111 19.30 6.38 16.18
N SER A 112 20.09 6.27 15.11
CA SER A 112 20.73 7.45 14.57
C SER A 112 19.70 8.45 14.07
N GLU A 113 20.14 9.69 13.87
CA GLU A 113 19.37 10.69 13.16
C GLU A 113 18.98 10.22 11.75
N ALA A 114 19.90 9.53 11.05
CA ALA A 114 19.65 8.98 9.72
C ALA A 114 18.53 7.93 9.71
N LEU A 115 18.53 7.00 10.68
CA LEU A 115 17.46 6.01 10.83
C LEU A 115 16.13 6.69 11.18
N THR A 116 16.18 7.68 12.07
CA THR A 116 14.99 8.45 12.47
C THR A 116 14.35 9.16 11.28
N LEU A 117 15.15 9.81 10.43
CA LEU A 117 14.70 10.48 9.22
C LEU A 117 14.12 9.49 8.20
N ALA A 118 14.80 8.37 7.96
CA ALA A 118 14.32 7.33 7.03
C ALA A 118 12.98 6.73 7.49
N LEU A 119 12.81 6.47 8.79
CA LEU A 119 11.56 5.97 9.36
C LEU A 119 10.42 7.00 9.23
N ALA A 120 10.72 8.27 9.48
CA ALA A 120 9.76 9.36 9.32
C ALA A 120 9.30 9.51 7.86
N ALA A 121 10.23 9.48 6.91
CA ALA A 121 9.94 9.52 5.48
C ALA A 121 9.13 8.29 5.03
N THR A 122 9.50 7.09 5.47
CA THR A 122 8.75 5.86 5.17
C THR A 122 7.31 5.95 5.67
N ARG A 123 7.09 6.47 6.89
CA ARG A 123 5.74 6.67 7.43
C ARG A 123 4.96 7.72 6.63
N LYS A 124 5.59 8.83 6.27
CA LYS A 124 4.96 9.88 5.45
C LYS A 124 4.44 9.31 4.13
N HIS A 125 5.26 8.55 3.41
CA HIS A 125 4.84 7.94 2.14
C HIS A 125 3.78 6.86 2.36
N ALA A 126 3.89 6.03 3.40
CA ALA A 126 2.87 5.03 3.73
C ALA A 126 1.48 5.65 3.94
N ASN A 127 1.41 6.78 4.65
CA ASN A 127 0.13 7.48 4.87
C ASN A 127 -0.47 7.97 3.55
N VAL A 128 0.34 8.52 2.64
CA VAL A 128 -0.15 8.94 1.32
C VAL A 128 -0.65 7.75 0.51
N LEU A 129 0.04 6.61 0.55
CA LEU A 129 -0.41 5.39 -0.11
C LEU A 129 -1.73 4.86 0.49
N ASP A 130 -1.85 4.83 1.81
CA ASP A 130 -3.10 4.46 2.50
C ASP A 130 -4.24 5.40 2.11
N ASP A 131 -4.00 6.72 2.11
CA ASP A 131 -4.98 7.72 1.69
C ASP A 131 -5.45 7.47 0.25
N LEU A 132 -4.53 7.25 -0.69
CA LEU A 132 -4.85 6.95 -2.09
C LEU A 132 -5.72 5.70 -2.24
N LEU A 133 -5.40 4.63 -1.50
CA LEU A 133 -6.15 3.38 -1.55
C LEU A 133 -7.49 3.46 -0.77
N SER A 134 -7.57 4.34 0.23
CA SER A 134 -8.76 4.53 1.08
C SER A 134 -9.76 5.54 0.52
N ASN A 135 -9.34 6.49 -0.32
CA ASN A 135 -10.18 7.62 -0.76
C ASN A 135 -11.43 7.21 -1.56
N HIS A 136 -11.54 5.95 -1.96
CA HIS A 136 -12.74 5.39 -2.59
C HIS A 136 -13.91 5.16 -1.62
N ARG A 137 -13.69 5.27 -0.30
CA ARG A 137 -14.70 5.03 0.76
C ARG A 137 -15.59 6.25 1.09
N SER A 138 -15.17 7.46 0.74
CA SER A 138 -15.81 8.70 1.21
C SER A 138 -16.86 9.29 0.25
N ARG A 139 -16.87 8.91 -1.03
CA ARG A 139 -17.81 9.49 -2.02
C ARG A 139 -19.25 8.97 -1.94
N ASN A 140 -19.53 7.92 -1.16
CA ASN A 140 -20.88 7.36 -1.03
C ASN A 140 -21.68 7.88 0.18
N ARG A 141 -21.17 8.91 0.90
CA ARG A 141 -21.80 9.42 2.14
C ARG A 141 -22.31 10.87 2.07
N ARG A 142 -22.45 11.43 0.87
CA ARG A 142 -23.22 12.65 0.62
C ARG A 142 -24.30 12.37 -0.42
N GLY A 143 -25.37 11.71 0.01
CA GLY A 143 -26.68 11.90 -0.61
C GLY A 143 -27.21 13.29 -0.20
N PRO A 144 -27.89 14.03 -1.08
CA PRO A 144 -28.52 15.28 -0.69
C PRO A 144 -29.76 14.94 0.15
N GLY A 145 -29.76 15.41 1.39
CA GLY A 145 -30.90 15.40 2.30
C GLY A 145 -30.87 16.67 3.12
#